data_AF-A0AAD8TZS6-F1
#
_entry.id   AF-A0AAD8TZS6-F1
#
_cell.length_a   1.000
_cell.length_b   1.000
_cell.length_c   1.000
_cell.angle_alpha   90.00
_cell.angle_beta   90.00
_cell.angle_gamma   90.00
#
_symmetry.space_group_name_H-M   'P 1'
#
loop_
_entity.id
_entity.type
_entity.pdbx_description
1 polymer ?
#
loop_
_entity_poly.entity_id
_entity_poly.type
_entity_poly.pdbx_seq_one_letter_code
_entity_poly.pdbx_strand_id
1 'polypeptide(L)'
;MISEYPSTVQEWENDQVENEMEIVLDAVSKLRSLRPPTDIHERRPSFVLCRNLEIAATVQCYQAQIATLASVSSLKILIEDDPSPPGCATNIVNKDLAVYLQLRGALNTEAEHEKLRKRREEVQKQHDTLSQKMNASGYREKAPQSKQDDDMKKLASLLEELEIISEAEIKLDANN
;
A
#
# COMPACT_ATOMS: atom_id res chain seq x y z
N MET A 1 0.12 -41.87 -16.15
CA MET A 1 0.15 -41.45 -14.73
C MET A 1 1.16 -42.33 -14.03
N ILE A 2 2.37 -41.83 -13.75
CA ILE A 2 3.49 -42.61 -13.15
C ILE A 2 4.14 -41.84 -11.99
N SER A 3 3.44 -40.85 -11.42
CA SER A 3 3.88 -40.11 -10.22
C SER A 3 2.71 -39.95 -9.28
N GLU A 4 3.01 -40.00 -7.98
CA GLU A 4 2.07 -39.59 -6.95
C GLU A 4 1.75 -38.10 -7.11
N TYR A 5 0.50 -37.75 -6.79
CA TYR A 5 0.04 -36.37 -6.79
C TYR A 5 0.65 -35.64 -5.59
N PRO A 6 1.11 -34.38 -5.73
CA PRO A 6 1.74 -33.66 -4.63
C PRO A 6 0.81 -33.51 -3.44
N SER A 7 1.36 -33.72 -2.24
CA SER A 7 0.71 -33.50 -0.95
C SER A 7 1.33 -32.29 -0.24
N THR A 8 0.56 -31.66 0.63
CA THR A 8 1.03 -30.55 1.48
C THR A 8 2.15 -31.03 2.41
N VAL A 9 3.21 -30.24 2.51
CA VAL A 9 4.35 -30.45 3.42
C VAL A 9 4.34 -29.27 4.38
N GLN A 10 3.91 -29.49 5.63
CA GLN A 10 3.72 -28.41 6.60
C GLN A 10 5.04 -27.69 6.93
N GLU A 11 6.17 -28.38 6.80
CA GLU A 11 7.50 -27.83 7.01
C GLU A 11 7.91 -26.78 5.97
N TRP A 12 7.15 -26.65 4.86
CA TRP A 12 7.37 -25.61 3.85
C TRP A 12 6.50 -24.38 4.07
N GLU A 13 5.52 -24.44 4.96
CA GLU A 13 4.71 -23.28 5.35
C GLU A 13 5.58 -22.31 6.15
N ASN A 14 5.57 -21.04 5.75
CA ASN A 14 6.36 -20.01 6.40
C ASN A 14 5.62 -18.67 6.37
N ASP A 15 4.81 -18.46 7.40
CA ASP A 15 4.01 -17.25 7.58
C ASP A 15 4.85 -15.96 7.51
N GLN A 16 6.09 -15.98 7.99
CA GLN A 16 6.96 -14.80 7.95
C GLN A 16 7.28 -14.43 6.50
N VAL A 17 7.71 -15.40 5.69
CA VAL A 17 8.05 -15.17 4.27
C VAL A 17 6.81 -14.77 3.47
N GLU A 18 5.66 -15.36 3.78
CA GLU A 18 4.40 -14.99 3.14
C GLU A 18 4.04 -13.53 3.42
N ASN A 19 4.10 -13.09 4.67
CA ASN A 19 3.84 -11.70 5.06
C ASN A 19 4.86 -10.72 4.44
N GLU A 20 6.15 -11.08 4.44
CA GLU A 20 7.18 -10.27 3.79
C GLU A 20 6.92 -10.12 2.28
N MET A 21 6.52 -11.20 1.62
CA MET A 21 6.22 -11.18 0.18
C MET A 21 4.94 -10.44 -0.15
N GLU A 22 3.92 -10.45 0.73
CA GLU A 22 2.73 -9.62 0.58
C GLU A 22 3.11 -8.14 0.52
N ILE A 23 3.94 -7.67 1.46
CA ILE A 23 4.48 -6.29 1.47
C ILE A 23 5.20 -5.96 0.16
N VAL A 24 6.06 -6.86 -0.31
CA VAL A 24 6.82 -6.70 -1.56
C VAL A 24 5.89 -6.59 -2.78
N LEU A 25 4.91 -7.49 -2.89
CA LEU A 25 3.97 -7.53 -4.01
C LEU A 25 3.07 -6.30 -4.03
N ASP A 26 2.63 -5.84 -2.87
CA ASP A 26 1.83 -4.63 -2.73
C ASP A 26 2.62 -3.39 -3.14
N ALA A 27 3.86 -3.25 -2.66
CA ALA A 27 4.74 -2.15 -3.08
C ALA A 27 4.95 -2.14 -4.61
N VAL A 28 5.21 -3.31 -5.21
CA VAL A 28 5.36 -3.47 -6.66
C VAL A 28 4.09 -3.08 -7.41
N SER A 29 2.93 -3.55 -6.94
CA SER A 29 1.62 -3.27 -7.53
C SER A 29 1.34 -1.76 -7.53
N LYS A 30 1.54 -1.11 -6.38
CA LYS A 30 1.34 0.33 -6.21
C LYS A 30 2.31 1.14 -7.04
N LEU A 31 3.60 0.78 -7.12
CA LEU A 31 4.57 1.43 -8.01
C LEU A 31 4.17 1.32 -9.48
N ARG A 32 3.70 0.15 -9.93
CA ARG A 32 3.21 -0.03 -11.30
C ARG A 32 1.97 0.82 -11.58
N SER A 33 1.08 0.97 -10.60
CA SER A 33 -0.13 1.80 -10.71
C SER A 33 0.16 3.32 -10.82
N LEU A 34 1.35 3.76 -10.41
CA LEU A 34 1.80 5.14 -10.56
C LEU A 34 2.29 5.47 -11.97
N ARG A 35 2.56 4.45 -12.80
CA ARG A 35 3.10 4.65 -14.13
C ARG A 35 2.02 5.23 -15.05
N PRO A 36 2.28 6.38 -15.71
CA PRO A 36 1.39 6.90 -16.74
C PRO A 36 1.29 5.93 -17.93
N PRO A 37 0.14 5.83 -18.61
CA PRO A 37 -0.01 4.99 -19.81
C PRO A 37 0.98 5.34 -20.93
N THR A 38 1.49 6.57 -20.94
CA THR A 38 2.47 7.05 -21.93
C THR A 38 3.89 6.55 -21.69
N ASP A 39 4.18 5.99 -20.51
CA ASP A 39 5.53 5.70 -20.02
C ASP A 39 5.80 4.19 -19.81
N ILE A 40 5.04 3.32 -20.48
CA ILE A 40 5.04 1.86 -20.24
C ILE A 40 6.45 1.23 -20.21
N HIS A 41 7.37 1.72 -21.05
CA HIS A 41 8.74 1.20 -21.18
C HIS A 41 9.81 2.02 -20.44
N GLU A 42 9.45 3.15 -19.82
CA GLU A 42 10.43 4.00 -19.14
C GLU A 42 10.68 3.53 -17.70
N ARG A 43 11.96 3.26 -17.40
CA ARG A 43 12.43 3.00 -16.03
C ARG A 43 12.77 4.32 -15.36
N ARG A 44 12.12 4.61 -14.24
CA ARG A 44 12.23 5.89 -13.53
C ARG A 44 12.69 5.69 -12.08
N PRO A 45 13.35 6.68 -11.46
CA PRO A 45 13.65 6.61 -10.05
C PRO A 45 12.38 6.50 -9.23
N SER A 46 12.44 5.70 -8.17
CA SER A 46 11.33 5.51 -7.23
C SER A 46 11.85 5.55 -5.81
N PHE A 47 10.93 5.87 -4.90
CA PHE A 47 11.20 5.96 -3.48
C PHE A 47 10.12 5.22 -2.70
N VAL A 48 10.49 4.73 -1.53
CA VAL A 48 9.59 4.05 -0.62
C VAL A 48 9.77 4.68 0.75
N LEU A 49 8.69 5.26 1.28
CA LEU A 49 8.67 5.77 2.64
C LEU A 49 8.22 4.65 3.58
N CYS A 50 9.13 4.25 4.47
CA CYS A 50 8.85 3.26 5.51
C CYS A 50 8.75 3.98 6.86
N ARG A 51 7.62 3.83 7.54
CA ARG A 51 7.39 4.38 8.89
C ARG A 51 7.72 3.36 10.00
N ASN A 52 7.99 2.12 9.64
CA ASN A 52 8.38 1.04 10.54
C ASN A 52 9.73 0.44 10.13
N LEU A 53 10.61 0.19 11.11
CA LEU A 53 11.92 -0.42 10.93
C LEU A 53 11.85 -1.84 10.34
N GLU A 54 10.87 -2.65 10.74
CA GLU A 54 10.70 -4.01 10.20
C GLU A 54 10.37 -3.96 8.71
N ILE A 55 9.48 -3.06 8.30
CA ILE A 55 9.14 -2.86 6.89
C ILE A 55 10.33 -2.30 6.11
N ALA A 56 11.08 -1.36 6.70
CA ALA A 56 12.31 -0.86 6.09
C ALA A 56 13.32 -2.00 5.85
N ALA A 57 13.49 -2.91 6.81
CA ALA A 57 14.35 -4.08 6.68
C ALA A 57 13.85 -5.05 5.60
N THR A 58 12.55 -5.33 5.53
CA THR A 58 11.95 -6.17 4.47
C THR A 58 12.15 -5.54 3.10
N VAL A 59 11.81 -4.25 2.93
CA VAL A 59 11.99 -3.53 1.66
C VAL A 59 13.46 -3.48 1.26
N GLN A 60 14.38 -3.34 2.22
CA GLN A 60 15.81 -3.38 1.97
C GLN A 60 16.28 -4.77 1.51
N CYS A 61 15.81 -5.83 2.18
CA CYS A 61 16.11 -7.22 1.83
C CYS A 61 15.69 -7.54 0.37
N TYR A 62 14.50 -7.08 -0.03
CA TYR A 62 13.92 -7.35 -1.34
C TYR A 62 14.04 -6.18 -2.34
N GLN A 63 14.93 -5.22 -2.08
CA GLN A 63 15.02 -3.96 -2.84
C GLN A 63 15.25 -4.21 -4.34
N ALA A 64 16.11 -5.18 -4.69
CA ALA A 64 16.42 -5.51 -6.08
C ALA A 64 15.22 -6.15 -6.80
N GLN A 65 14.48 -7.00 -6.10
CA GLN A 65 13.28 -7.68 -6.59
C GLN A 65 12.17 -6.65 -6.84
N ILE A 66 11.93 -5.75 -5.89
CA ILE A 66 10.95 -4.66 -6.06
C ILE A 66 11.35 -3.79 -7.25
N ALA A 67 12.61 -3.37 -7.33
CA ALA A 67 13.07 -2.52 -8.42
C ALA A 67 12.89 -3.17 -9.80
N THR A 68 13.16 -4.46 -9.89
CA THR A 68 13.03 -5.26 -11.11
C THR A 68 11.57 -5.46 -11.50
N LEU A 69 10.75 -5.95 -10.57
CA LEU A 69 9.34 -6.25 -10.82
C LEU A 69 8.57 -4.96 -11.12
N ALA A 70 8.77 -3.88 -10.35
CA ALA A 70 8.16 -2.59 -10.65
C ALA A 70 8.71 -1.94 -11.94
N SER A 71 9.80 -2.47 -12.52
CA SER A 71 10.47 -1.91 -13.70
C SER A 71 10.88 -0.45 -13.50
N VAL A 72 11.45 -0.14 -12.33
CA VAL A 72 11.98 1.18 -11.98
C VAL A 72 13.49 1.21 -12.19
N SER A 73 14.10 2.38 -12.34
CA SER A 73 15.55 2.49 -12.53
C SER A 73 16.32 2.29 -11.23
N SER A 74 15.73 2.74 -10.12
CA SER A 74 16.28 2.65 -8.77
C SER A 74 15.16 2.74 -7.74
N LEU A 75 15.37 2.11 -6.59
CA LEU A 75 14.50 2.21 -5.42
C LEU A 75 15.33 2.80 -4.28
N LYS A 76 14.92 3.96 -3.72
CA LYS A 76 15.53 4.52 -2.52
C LYS A 76 14.55 4.43 -1.35
N ILE A 77 15.03 3.98 -0.21
CA ILE A 77 14.23 3.91 1.02
C ILE A 77 14.34 5.26 1.74
N LEU A 78 13.21 5.77 2.20
CA LEU A 78 13.04 7.00 2.95
C LEU A 78 12.46 6.64 4.33
N ILE A 79 12.83 7.43 5.34
CA ILE A 79 12.22 7.39 6.68
C ILE A 79 11.33 8.62 6.89
N GLU A 80 10.57 8.65 7.98
CA GLU A 80 9.54 9.67 8.23
C GLU A 80 10.06 11.11 8.25
N ASP A 81 11.30 11.30 8.68
CA ASP A 81 11.98 12.61 8.71
C ASP A 81 12.54 13.04 7.35
N ASP A 82 12.57 12.16 6.35
CA ASP A 82 13.06 12.51 5.02
C ASP A 82 12.04 13.38 4.27
N PRO A 83 12.48 14.41 3.53
CA PRO A 83 11.58 15.22 2.73
C PRO A 83 10.95 14.39 1.60
N SER A 84 9.67 14.68 1.30
CA SER A 84 9.02 14.07 0.13
C SER A 84 9.77 14.42 -1.15
N PRO A 85 10.10 13.42 -2.01
CA PRO A 85 10.80 13.67 -3.25
C PRO A 85 9.97 14.56 -4.19
N PRO A 86 10.51 15.69 -4.69
CA PRO A 86 9.77 16.58 -5.57
C PRO A 86 9.52 15.93 -6.93
N GLY A 87 8.39 16.27 -7.55
CA GLY A 87 8.02 15.77 -8.88
C GLY A 87 7.71 14.28 -8.95
N CYS A 88 7.27 13.69 -7.83
CA CYS A 88 6.84 12.31 -7.76
C CYS A 88 5.33 12.18 -7.66
N ALA A 89 4.76 11.21 -8.38
CA ALA A 89 3.43 10.71 -8.07
C ALA A 89 3.50 9.80 -6.83
N THR A 90 2.44 9.79 -6.03
CA THR A 90 2.43 9.09 -4.74
C THR A 90 1.29 8.09 -4.66
N ASN A 91 1.52 6.92 -4.06
CA ASN A 91 0.46 5.98 -3.71
C ASN A 91 0.72 5.39 -2.33
N ILE A 92 -0.35 5.26 -1.56
CA ILE A 92 -0.30 4.68 -0.22
C ILE A 92 -0.51 3.16 -0.37
N VAL A 93 0.44 2.41 0.17
CA VAL A 93 0.35 0.94 0.22
C VAL A 93 -0.50 0.57 1.43
N ASN A 94 -0.04 0.98 2.61
CA ASN A 94 -0.70 0.81 3.89
C ASN A 94 -0.22 1.90 4.84
N LYS A 95 -0.48 1.74 6.14
CA LYS A 95 -0.15 2.78 7.11
C LYS A 95 1.34 3.04 7.28
N ASP A 96 2.12 1.99 7.16
CA ASP A 96 3.55 2.03 7.43
C ASP A 96 4.38 2.17 6.14
N LEU A 97 3.73 2.16 4.97
CA LEU A 97 4.38 2.10 3.68
C LEU A 97 3.69 2.97 2.62
N ALA A 98 4.45 3.89 2.02
CA ALA A 98 4.04 4.65 0.85
C ALA A 98 5.10 4.59 -0.25
N VAL A 99 4.68 4.68 -1.51
CA VAL A 99 5.57 4.60 -2.67
C VAL A 99 5.47 5.86 -3.53
N TYR A 100 6.60 6.23 -4.11
CA TYR A 100 6.77 7.43 -4.93
C TYR A 100 7.44 7.05 -6.24
N LEU A 101 6.95 7.61 -7.35
CA LEU A 101 7.54 7.44 -8.67
C LEU A 101 7.82 8.79 -9.32
N GLN A 102 9.09 9.03 -9.69
CA GLN A 102 9.53 10.25 -10.34
C GLN A 102 8.93 10.38 -11.74
N LEU A 103 8.11 11.42 -11.97
CA LEU A 103 7.52 11.69 -13.28
C LEU A 103 8.40 12.66 -14.11
N ARG A 104 8.17 12.71 -15.43
CA ARG A 104 8.78 13.73 -16.30
C ARG A 104 7.86 14.95 -16.36
N GLY A 105 8.42 16.14 -16.12
CA GLY A 105 7.70 17.40 -16.20
C GLY A 105 6.94 17.75 -14.92
N ALA A 106 6.08 18.76 -15.00
CA ALA A 106 5.26 19.17 -13.87
C ALA A 106 4.25 18.06 -13.53
N LEU A 107 4.19 17.69 -12.26
CA LEU A 107 3.13 16.84 -11.72
C LEU A 107 1.79 17.54 -11.98
N ASN A 108 0.84 16.84 -12.60
CA ASN A 108 -0.52 17.38 -12.70
C ASN A 108 -1.18 17.25 -11.34
N THR A 109 -1.03 18.29 -10.52
CA THR A 109 -1.50 18.33 -9.13
C THR A 109 -3.00 18.10 -9.04
N GLU A 110 -3.79 18.65 -9.96
CA GLU A 110 -5.23 18.41 -10.05
C GLU A 110 -5.55 16.92 -10.25
N ALA A 111 -4.80 16.23 -11.12
CA ALA A 111 -4.99 14.80 -11.35
C ALA A 111 -4.61 13.96 -10.12
N GLU A 112 -3.57 14.35 -9.37
CA GLU A 112 -3.19 13.67 -8.12
C GLU A 112 -4.21 13.93 -7.01
N HIS A 113 -4.75 15.16 -6.88
CA HIS A 113 -5.86 15.45 -5.96
C HIS A 113 -7.10 14.64 -6.30
N GLU A 114 -7.49 14.56 -7.58
CA GLU A 114 -8.63 13.75 -8.01
C GLU A 114 -8.44 12.26 -7.66
N LYS A 115 -7.21 11.75 -7.80
CA LYS A 115 -6.86 10.38 -7.45
C LYS A 115 -6.93 10.12 -5.95
N LEU A 116 -6.37 11.01 -5.13
CA LEU A 116 -6.46 10.93 -3.67
C LEU A 116 -7.91 11.06 -3.19
N ARG A 117 -8.69 11.97 -3.78
CA ARG A 117 -10.13 12.14 -3.48
C ARG A 117 -10.91 10.86 -3.78
N LYS A 118 -10.73 10.27 -4.97
CA LYS A 118 -11.38 8.99 -5.31
C LYS A 118 -10.98 7.88 -4.36
N ARG A 119 -9.71 7.80 -3.97
CA ARG A 119 -9.26 6.80 -2.99
C ARG A 119 -9.89 7.03 -1.62
N ARG A 120 -9.96 8.27 -1.15
CA ARG A 120 -10.67 8.63 0.08
C ARG A 120 -12.13 8.21 0.02
N GLU A 121 -12.84 8.55 -1.05
CA GLU A 121 -14.26 8.20 -1.23
C GLU A 121 -14.47 6.67 -1.17
N GLU A 122 -13.58 5.90 -1.81
CA GLU A 122 -13.61 4.44 -1.77
C GLU A 122 -13.41 3.90 -0.35
N VAL A 123 -12.36 4.35 0.35
CA VAL A 123 -12.02 3.91 1.71
C VAL A 123 -13.10 4.33 2.70
N GLN A 124 -13.62 5.57 2.58
CA GLN A 124 -14.70 6.08 3.41
C GLN A 124 -15.96 5.24 3.23
N LYS A 125 -16.32 4.88 2.00
CA LYS A 125 -17.47 4.02 1.73
C LYS A 125 -17.31 2.63 2.35
N GLN A 126 -16.11 2.05 2.29
CA GLN A 126 -15.82 0.76 2.94
C GLN A 126 -15.95 0.87 4.47
N HIS A 127 -15.41 1.94 5.05
CA HIS A 127 -15.52 2.24 6.47
C HIS A 127 -16.98 2.37 6.91
N ASP A 128 -17.77 3.19 6.20
CA ASP A 128 -19.17 3.45 6.54
C ASP A 128 -20.02 2.18 6.44
N THR A 129 -19.80 1.38 5.40
CA THR A 129 -20.51 0.10 5.21
C THR A 129 -20.20 -0.86 6.36
N LEU A 130 -18.93 -0.97 6.77
CA LEU A 130 -18.51 -1.85 7.86
C LEU A 130 -19.03 -1.35 9.22
N SER A 131 -18.92 -0.05 9.47
CA SER A 131 -19.44 0.61 10.67
C SER A 131 -20.94 0.40 10.81
N GLN A 132 -21.70 0.58 9.72
CA GLN A 132 -23.14 0.38 9.72
C GLN A 132 -23.52 -1.09 9.99
N LYS A 133 -22.77 -2.05 9.42
CA LYS A 133 -22.93 -3.48 9.72
C LYS A 133 -22.66 -3.80 11.19
N MET A 134 -21.60 -3.25 11.78
CA MET A 134 -21.24 -3.48 13.18
C MET A 134 -22.22 -2.83 14.17
N ASN A 135 -22.84 -1.72 13.78
CA ASN A 135 -23.86 -1.01 14.57
C ASN A 135 -25.28 -1.57 14.40
N ALA A 136 -25.50 -2.52 13.46
CA ALA A 136 -26.79 -3.13 13.24
C ALA A 136 -27.25 -3.94 14.48
N SER A 137 -28.55 -3.86 14.78
CA SER A 137 -29.13 -4.57 15.92
C SER A 137 -28.93 -6.08 15.79
N GLY A 138 -28.42 -6.69 16.86
CA GLY A 138 -28.13 -8.13 16.91
C GLY A 138 -26.81 -8.55 16.25
N TYR A 139 -26.00 -7.65 15.69
CA TYR A 139 -24.66 -8.02 15.17
C TYR A 139 -23.77 -8.55 16.30
N ARG A 140 -23.66 -7.82 17.42
CA ARG A 140 -22.88 -8.24 18.60
C ARG A 140 -23.34 -9.55 19.23
N GLU A 141 -24.63 -9.89 19.07
CA GLU A 141 -25.23 -11.10 19.65
C GLU A 141 -25.09 -12.32 18.72
N LYS A 142 -25.10 -12.10 17.40
CA LYS A 142 -25.12 -13.17 16.38
C LYS A 142 -23.77 -13.43 15.75
N ALA A 143 -22.89 -12.44 15.68
CA ALA A 143 -21.58 -12.61 15.07
C ALA A 143 -20.63 -13.34 16.03
N PRO A 144 -19.86 -14.35 15.57
CA PRO A 144 -18.81 -14.97 16.40
C PRO A 144 -17.77 -13.94 16.85
N GLN A 145 -17.20 -14.11 18.05
CA GLN A 145 -16.23 -13.16 18.61
C GLN A 145 -15.05 -12.89 17.67
N SER A 146 -14.49 -13.93 17.05
CA SER A 146 -13.42 -13.80 16.05
C SER A 146 -13.81 -12.87 14.89
N LYS A 147 -15.05 -12.91 14.41
CA LYS A 147 -15.52 -12.00 13.34
C LYS A 147 -15.70 -10.57 13.83
N GLN A 148 -16.11 -10.39 15.08
CA GLN A 148 -16.21 -9.05 15.67
C GLN A 148 -14.83 -8.41 15.84
N ASP A 149 -13.85 -9.20 16.28
CA ASP A 149 -12.46 -8.74 16.45
C ASP A 149 -11.83 -8.41 15.09
N ASP A 150 -12.04 -9.24 14.07
CA ASP A 150 -11.57 -8.99 12.70
C ASP A 150 -12.21 -7.72 12.10
N ASP A 151 -13.53 -7.57 12.21
CA ASP A 151 -14.26 -6.39 11.71
C ASP A 151 -13.80 -5.12 12.46
N MET A 152 -13.53 -5.20 13.76
CA MET A 152 -13.02 -4.07 14.56
C MET A 152 -11.60 -3.67 14.14
N LYS A 153 -10.69 -4.65 13.95
CA LYS A 153 -9.34 -4.40 13.43
C LYS A 153 -9.38 -3.76 12.05
N LYS A 154 -10.26 -4.26 11.18
CA LYS A 154 -10.44 -3.73 9.82
C LYS A 154 -10.97 -2.30 9.83
N LEU A 155 -11.91 -1.98 10.73
CA LEU A 155 -12.44 -0.63 10.87
C LEU A 155 -11.34 0.34 11.32
N ALA A 156 -10.51 -0.06 12.29
CA ALA A 156 -9.35 0.72 12.72
C ALA A 156 -8.34 0.94 11.58
N SER A 157 -8.00 -0.08 10.80
CA SER A 157 -7.09 0.07 9.66
C SER A 157 -7.62 1.00 8.57
N LEU A 158 -8.94 1.01 8.34
CA LEU A 158 -9.56 1.92 7.37
C LEU A 158 -9.53 3.38 7.85
N LEU A 159 -9.67 3.62 9.15
CA LEU A 159 -9.51 4.96 9.74
C LEU A 159 -8.07 5.46 9.62
N GLU A 160 -7.09 4.61 9.92
CA GLU A 160 -5.67 4.93 9.75
C GLU A 160 -5.35 5.25 8.28
N GLU A 161 -5.90 4.48 7.32
CA GLU A 161 -5.71 4.77 5.89
C GLU A 161 -6.30 6.13 5.49
N LEU A 162 -7.47 6.50 6.02
CA LEU A 162 -8.07 7.82 5.77
C LEU A 162 -7.23 8.98 6.30
N GLU A 163 -6.64 8.82 7.49
CA GLU A 163 -5.75 9.82 8.09
C GLU A 163 -4.51 10.02 7.21
N ILE A 164 -3.92 8.94 6.71
CA ILE A 164 -2.74 9.01 5.85
C ILE A 164 -3.04 9.59 4.49
N ILE A 165 -4.23 9.34 3.93
CA ILE A 165 -4.69 10.03 2.71
C ILE A 165 -4.80 11.54 2.99
N SER A 166 -5.30 11.95 4.16
CA SER A 166 -5.36 13.35 4.55
C SER A 166 -3.98 13.98 4.67
N GLU A 167 -3.02 13.29 5.28
CA GLU A 167 -1.62 13.76 5.34
C GLU A 167 -0.99 13.89 3.96
N ALA A 168 -1.26 12.93 3.07
CA ALA A 168 -0.74 12.95 1.71
C ALA A 168 -1.27 14.15 0.91
N GLU A 169 -2.54 14.52 1.11
CA GLU A 169 -3.11 15.73 0.51
C GLU A 169 -2.45 17.00 1.05
N ILE A 170 -2.25 17.11 2.36
CA ILE A 170 -1.54 18.25 2.97
C ILE A 170 -0.11 18.37 2.42
N LYS A 171 0.59 17.24 2.28
CA LYS A 171 1.95 17.19 1.70
C LYS A 171 1.96 17.54 0.21
N LEU A 172 0.90 17.22 -0.53
CA LEU A 172 0.76 17.61 -1.93
C LEU A 172 0.57 19.13 -2.06
N ASP A 173 -0.26 19.71 -1.18
CA ASP A 173 -0.49 21.17 -1.11
C ASP A 173 0.78 21.94 -0.73
N ALA A 174 1.58 21.41 0.22
CA ALA A 174 2.81 22.05 0.68
C ALA A 174 3.95 22.07 -0.34
N ASN A 175 3.87 21.25 -1.40
CA ASN A 175 4.88 21.15 -2.45
C ASN A 175 4.52 21.95 -3.72
N ASN A 176 3.41 22.70 -3.71
CA ASN A 176 2.98 23.63 -4.76
C ASN A 176 3.37 25.07 -4.43
#